data_AF-K5X205-F1
#
_entry.id   AF-K5X205-F1
#
_cell.length_a   1.000
_cell.length_b   1.000
_cell.length_c   1.000
_cell.angle_alpha   90.00
_cell.angle_beta   90.00
_cell.angle_gamma   90.00
#
_symmetry.space_group_name_H-M   'P 1'
#
loop_
_entity.id
_entity.type
_entity.pdbx_description
1 polymer ?
#
loop_
_entity_poly.entity_id
_entity_poly.type
_entity_poly.pdbx_seq_one_letter_code
_entity_poly.pdbx_strand_id
1 'polypeptide(L)'
;MVLRPGFFLLFNLLGVLAWPTQFPERTTPSELLDPYPHKPRITFKDDGTLKITVFSDLHFGENPWDVWGPQQDSNSTRVMKRVLKDENPDYAVLNGDLITGENTFRENATRLIDEIVAPLNAARVPFSSAHGNHDNQVNITHAEEIAREQQVAPLSYTRFSAPGVGGEGGAGNYWVPIYKRKSDNAPYLIIWFFDSRGGVTPQNKPAADWVDASVADWIESETKLMDEVWGPGEQRSALAFVHIPPHVMQPVQKTITPEKNPGLNADVLGTGSAQSTSSTSPPAQDTPFWDSANKNIKNIVAFISGHDHGNEWCAREPTKDFVFCFDKHSGYGGYGDSSWGYGVRNIVFHAPGNGKGKPKVESWIRLEEGQTRAHVWLDHTLGH
;
A
#
# COMPACT_ATOMS: atom_id res chain seq x y z
N MET A 1 -88.93 42.28 -7.49
CA MET A 1 -88.55 41.75 -6.17
C MET A 1 -87.05 42.03 -5.97
N VAL A 2 -86.73 43.03 -5.14
CA VAL A 2 -85.48 43.24 -4.37
C VAL A 2 -84.15 43.35 -5.19
N LEU A 3 -83.71 44.57 -5.57
CA LEU A 3 -82.70 45.47 -4.95
C LEU A 3 -81.22 45.25 -5.42
N ARG A 4 -80.63 46.31 -6.01
CA ARG A 4 -79.18 46.60 -6.24
C ARG A 4 -78.46 46.90 -4.89
N PRO A 5 -77.14 47.26 -4.76
CA PRO A 5 -76.06 47.59 -5.74
C PRO A 5 -74.62 47.08 -5.37
N GLY A 6 -73.59 47.49 -6.12
CA GLY A 6 -72.35 48.01 -5.51
C GLY A 6 -71.01 47.31 -5.80
N PHE A 7 -70.11 48.04 -6.46
CA PHE A 7 -68.66 47.83 -6.55
C PHE A 7 -67.99 48.04 -5.18
N PHE A 8 -66.98 47.24 -4.80
CA PHE A 8 -65.90 47.65 -3.88
C PHE A 8 -64.61 46.84 -4.15
N LEU A 9 -63.51 47.54 -4.41
CA LEU A 9 -62.14 47.05 -4.29
C LEU A 9 -61.74 47.05 -2.80
N LEU A 10 -60.98 46.04 -2.36
CA LEU A 10 -60.07 46.18 -1.22
C LEU A 10 -58.92 45.15 -1.28
N PHE A 11 -57.76 45.64 -0.86
CA PHE A 11 -56.41 45.11 -0.94
C PHE A 11 -56.21 43.72 -0.30
N ASN A 12 -55.39 42.87 -0.94
CA ASN A 12 -54.77 41.72 -0.29
C ASN A 12 -53.28 42.01 0.00
N LEU A 13 -52.90 41.85 1.27
CA LEU A 13 -51.53 41.96 1.78
C LEU A 13 -50.66 40.82 1.23
N LEU A 14 -49.47 41.19 0.75
CA LEU A 14 -48.36 40.27 0.46
C LEU A 14 -47.69 39.84 1.79
N GLY A 15 -47.87 38.58 2.18
CA GLY A 15 -47.00 37.90 3.14
C GLY A 15 -45.85 37.22 2.39
N VAL A 16 -44.62 37.73 2.56
CA VAL A 16 -43.41 37.09 2.04
C VAL A 16 -42.94 36.06 3.08
N LEU A 17 -43.12 34.77 2.77
CA LEU A 17 -42.49 33.67 3.49
C LEU A 17 -41.01 33.63 3.12
N ALA A 18 -40.13 33.94 4.08
CA ALA A 18 -38.70 33.75 3.93
C ALA A 18 -38.36 32.25 3.97
N TRP A 19 -37.80 31.73 2.88
CA TRP A 19 -37.18 30.41 2.86
C TRP A 19 -35.80 30.49 3.52
N PRO A 20 -35.41 29.53 4.36
CA PRO A 20 -34.06 29.48 4.89
C PRO A 20 -33.11 29.10 3.76
N THR A 21 -32.28 30.04 3.33
CA THR A 21 -31.12 29.75 2.49
C THR A 21 -30.09 29.02 3.34
N GLN A 22 -30.09 27.69 3.30
CA GLN A 22 -28.92 26.91 3.68
C GLN A 22 -27.84 27.17 2.63
N PHE A 23 -26.83 27.96 3.00
CA PHE A 23 -25.60 28.05 2.23
C PHE A 23 -24.88 26.69 2.35
N PRO A 24 -24.35 26.12 1.25
CA PRO A 24 -23.49 24.94 1.37
C PRO A 24 -22.28 25.30 2.23
N GLU A 25 -21.96 24.44 3.21
CA GLU A 25 -20.73 24.56 4.00
C GLU A 25 -19.54 24.67 3.04
N ARG A 26 -18.64 25.63 3.31
CA ARG A 26 -17.38 25.75 2.58
C ARG A 26 -16.55 24.51 2.88
N THR A 27 -16.49 23.57 1.93
CA THR A 27 -15.48 22.51 1.93
C THR A 27 -14.09 23.13 2.01
N THR A 28 -13.32 22.73 3.01
CA THR A 28 -11.95 23.18 3.20
C THR A 28 -11.04 22.53 2.14
N PRO A 29 -9.92 23.18 1.75
CA PRO A 29 -8.93 22.57 0.85
C PRO A 29 -8.41 21.20 1.34
N SER A 30 -8.35 20.98 2.66
CA SER A 30 -7.96 19.70 3.26
C SER A 30 -9.01 18.60 3.04
N GLU A 31 -10.30 18.94 3.04
CA GLU A 31 -11.38 18.01 2.70
C GLU A 31 -11.42 17.67 1.20
N LEU A 32 -10.89 18.54 0.34
CA LEU A 32 -10.77 18.28 -1.09
C LEU A 32 -9.64 17.29 -1.44
N LEU A 33 -8.62 17.20 -0.59
CA LEU A 33 -7.50 16.27 -0.77
C LEU A 33 -7.66 14.95 0.01
N ASP A 34 -8.65 14.84 0.90
CA ASP A 34 -8.92 13.59 1.61
C ASP A 34 -9.44 12.53 0.63
N PRO A 35 -8.67 11.47 0.32
CA PRO A 35 -9.11 10.45 -0.61
C PRO A 35 -10.12 9.47 -0.01
N TYR A 36 -10.37 9.59 1.30
CA TYR A 36 -11.18 8.65 2.08
C TYR A 36 -12.23 9.38 2.92
N PRO A 37 -13.07 10.27 2.35
CA PRO A 37 -13.97 11.15 3.11
C PRO A 37 -15.02 10.39 3.94
N HIS A 38 -15.21 9.10 3.67
CA HIS A 38 -16.17 8.24 4.36
C HIS A 38 -15.51 7.16 5.25
N LYS A 39 -14.17 7.14 5.35
CA LYS A 39 -13.45 6.20 6.23
C LYS A 39 -12.94 6.92 7.48
N PRO A 40 -12.75 6.20 8.59
CA PRO A 40 -12.04 6.75 9.74
C PRO A 40 -10.64 7.22 9.34
N ARG A 41 -10.16 8.31 9.94
CA ARG A 41 -8.73 8.67 9.81
C ARG A 41 -7.90 7.66 10.58
N ILE A 42 -6.83 7.17 9.96
CA ILE A 42 -5.83 6.37 10.65
C ILE A 42 -4.92 7.31 11.42
N THR A 43 -4.67 6.99 12.69
CA THR A 43 -3.86 7.83 13.57
C THR A 43 -2.80 7.03 14.29
N PHE A 44 -1.75 7.72 14.72
CA PHE A 44 -0.90 7.22 15.79
C PHE A 44 -1.74 7.02 17.06
N LYS A 45 -1.30 6.11 17.93
CA LYS A 45 -1.83 5.94 19.28
C LYS A 45 -1.44 7.10 20.18
N ASP A 46 -2.10 7.21 21.33
CA ASP A 46 -1.84 8.25 22.33
C ASP A 46 -0.41 8.19 22.91
N ASP A 47 0.20 7.00 22.92
CA ASP A 47 1.61 6.79 23.30
C ASP A 47 2.60 7.28 22.23
N GLY A 48 2.11 7.78 21.09
CA GLY A 48 2.91 8.26 19.98
C GLY A 48 3.41 7.17 19.05
N THR A 49 2.92 5.94 19.15
CA THR A 49 3.33 4.83 18.29
C THR A 49 2.31 4.51 17.20
N LEU A 50 2.80 4.00 16.07
CA LEU A 50 1.99 3.40 15.01
C LEU A 50 2.71 2.13 14.56
N LYS A 51 2.03 0.98 14.68
CA LYS A 51 2.54 -0.32 14.24
C LYS A 51 1.88 -0.75 12.94
N ILE A 52 2.72 -0.99 11.94
CA ILE A 52 2.35 -1.54 10.64
C ILE A 52 2.88 -2.97 10.55
N THR A 53 2.00 -3.93 10.23
CA THR A 53 2.40 -5.32 9.95
C THR A 53 2.17 -5.64 8.49
N VAL A 54 3.21 -6.12 7.81
CA VAL A 54 3.22 -6.37 6.37
C VAL A 54 3.20 -7.87 6.11
N PHE A 55 2.14 -8.32 5.46
CA PHE A 55 2.05 -9.64 4.85
C PHE A 55 2.41 -9.51 3.37
N SER A 56 3.17 -10.45 2.84
CA SER A 56 3.61 -10.41 1.44
C SER A 56 3.64 -11.83 0.88
N ASP A 57 3.43 -11.96 -0.43
CA ASP A 57 3.63 -13.21 -1.17
C ASP A 57 2.78 -14.34 -0.56
N LEU A 58 1.46 -14.14 -0.51
CA LEU A 58 0.52 -15.10 0.07
C LEU A 58 0.25 -16.29 -0.85
N HIS A 59 0.29 -16.06 -2.16
CA HIS A 59 0.17 -17.07 -3.22
C HIS A 59 -1.06 -17.99 -3.10
N PHE A 60 -2.22 -17.42 -2.76
CA PHE A 60 -3.45 -18.21 -2.67
C PHE A 60 -3.85 -18.80 -4.03
N GLY A 61 -4.45 -19.99 -4.01
CA GLY A 61 -4.95 -20.64 -5.22
C GLY A 61 -3.86 -21.27 -6.09
N GLU A 62 -2.67 -21.52 -5.54
CA GLU A 62 -1.65 -22.35 -6.18
C GLU A 62 -2.08 -23.82 -6.20
N ASN A 63 -1.86 -24.50 -7.32
CA ASN A 63 -2.12 -25.94 -7.49
C ASN A 63 -3.49 -26.41 -6.95
N PRO A 64 -4.62 -25.76 -7.29
CA PRO A 64 -5.93 -25.99 -6.66
C PRO A 64 -6.56 -27.34 -7.01
N TRP A 65 -6.01 -28.06 -8.01
CA TRP A 65 -6.47 -29.39 -8.42
C TRP A 65 -5.85 -30.52 -7.58
N ASP A 66 -4.87 -30.23 -6.73
CA ASP A 66 -4.28 -31.17 -5.76
C ASP A 66 -4.70 -30.81 -4.33
N VAL A 67 -4.69 -31.78 -3.42
CA VAL A 67 -4.96 -31.55 -1.98
C VAL A 67 -3.92 -30.63 -1.33
N TRP A 68 -2.71 -30.56 -1.89
CA TRP A 68 -1.62 -29.74 -1.38
C TRP A 68 -1.92 -28.24 -1.44
N GLY A 69 -2.53 -27.74 -2.53
CA GLY A 69 -2.78 -26.32 -2.76
C GLY A 69 -3.72 -25.69 -1.71
N PRO A 70 -4.97 -26.17 -1.58
CA PRO A 70 -5.90 -25.69 -0.56
C PRO A 70 -5.39 -25.82 0.88
N GLN A 71 -4.49 -26.78 1.14
CA GLN A 71 -3.82 -26.90 2.43
C GLN A 71 -2.83 -25.76 2.67
N GLN A 72 -2.15 -25.25 1.64
CA GLN A 72 -1.28 -24.08 1.76
C GLN A 72 -2.10 -22.81 2.02
N ASP A 73 -3.20 -22.57 1.29
CA ASP A 73 -4.12 -21.45 1.55
C ASP A 73 -4.62 -21.44 3.00
N SER A 74 -4.96 -22.64 3.52
CA SER A 74 -5.35 -22.84 4.91
C SER A 74 -4.21 -22.53 5.90
N ASN A 75 -2.96 -22.86 5.54
CA ASN A 75 -1.78 -22.56 6.34
C ASN A 75 -1.45 -21.07 6.33
N SER A 76 -1.48 -20.40 5.17
CA SER A 76 -1.35 -18.95 5.03
C SER A 76 -2.39 -18.21 5.88
N THR A 77 -3.65 -18.66 5.82
CA THR A 77 -4.74 -18.14 6.66
C THR A 77 -4.44 -18.29 8.16
N ARG A 78 -3.80 -19.40 8.57
CA ARG A 78 -3.39 -19.61 9.97
C ARG A 78 -2.29 -18.64 10.39
N VAL A 79 -1.28 -18.42 9.55
CA VAL A 79 -0.22 -17.40 9.78
C VAL A 79 -0.87 -16.04 9.99
N MET A 80 -1.74 -15.60 9.07
CA MET A 80 -2.42 -14.31 9.17
C MET A 80 -3.21 -14.17 10.48
N LYS A 81 -4.05 -15.16 10.82
CA LYS A 81 -4.84 -15.13 12.06
C LYS A 81 -3.97 -15.06 13.31
N ARG A 82 -2.87 -15.81 13.34
CA ARG A 82 -1.96 -15.85 14.48
C ARG A 82 -1.21 -14.52 14.64
N VAL A 83 -0.61 -14.04 13.56
CA VAL A 83 0.14 -12.78 13.55
C VAL A 83 -0.77 -11.60 13.88
N LEU A 84 -1.96 -11.48 13.27
CA LEU A 84 -2.90 -10.39 13.56
C LEU A 84 -3.28 -10.36 15.05
N LYS A 85 -3.46 -11.53 15.67
CA LYS A 85 -3.74 -11.65 17.11
C LYS A 85 -2.54 -11.27 17.98
N ASP A 86 -1.37 -11.80 17.67
CA ASP A 86 -0.17 -11.64 18.51
C ASP A 86 0.44 -10.24 18.38
N GLU A 87 0.51 -9.73 17.15
CA GLU A 87 1.11 -8.43 16.86
C GLU A 87 0.17 -7.27 17.12
N ASN A 88 -1.15 -7.48 17.01
CA ASN A 88 -2.20 -6.47 17.17
C ASN A 88 -1.85 -5.13 16.49
N PRO A 89 -1.68 -5.13 15.15
CA PRO A 89 -1.24 -3.94 14.42
C PRO A 89 -2.29 -2.83 14.40
N ASP A 90 -1.82 -1.58 14.33
CA ASP A 90 -2.68 -0.42 14.09
C ASP A 90 -3.08 -0.31 12.61
N TYR A 91 -2.26 -0.89 11.72
CA TYR A 91 -2.49 -0.96 10.27
C TYR A 91 -1.82 -2.19 9.68
N ALA A 92 -2.43 -2.82 8.68
CA ALA A 92 -1.81 -3.92 7.95
C ALA A 92 -1.55 -3.57 6.47
N VAL A 93 -0.59 -4.24 5.86
CA VAL A 93 -0.34 -4.15 4.43
C VAL A 93 -0.29 -5.56 3.84
N LEU A 94 -0.91 -5.75 2.68
CA LEU A 94 -0.72 -6.90 1.82
C LEU A 94 0.17 -6.47 0.65
N ASN A 95 1.44 -6.84 0.61
CA ASN A 95 2.41 -6.28 -0.34
C ASN A 95 2.63 -7.15 -1.59
N GLY A 96 1.55 -7.43 -2.34
CA GLY A 96 1.58 -8.14 -3.62
C GLY A 96 1.77 -9.65 -3.54
N ASP A 97 1.60 -10.28 -4.70
CA ASP A 97 1.49 -11.73 -4.92
C ASP A 97 0.49 -12.35 -3.94
N LEU A 98 -0.70 -11.76 -3.92
CA LEU A 98 -1.81 -12.19 -3.10
C LEU A 98 -2.30 -13.57 -3.55
N ILE A 99 -2.35 -13.78 -4.86
CA ILE A 99 -2.80 -15.01 -5.49
C ILE A 99 -1.77 -15.51 -6.50
N THR A 100 -1.76 -16.82 -6.75
CA THR A 100 -1.02 -17.43 -7.86
C THR A 100 -1.92 -17.44 -9.10
N GLY A 101 -2.17 -16.27 -9.68
CA GLY A 101 -3.23 -16.04 -10.66
C GLY A 101 -3.22 -16.98 -11.86
N GLU A 102 -2.06 -17.43 -12.31
CA GLU A 102 -1.89 -18.35 -13.44
C GLU A 102 -2.40 -19.78 -13.16
N ASN A 103 -2.50 -20.18 -11.89
CA ASN A 103 -3.06 -21.49 -11.47
C ASN A 103 -4.57 -21.45 -11.24
N THR A 104 -5.14 -20.25 -11.05
CA THR A 104 -6.56 -20.09 -10.73
C THR A 104 -7.47 -20.33 -11.94
N PHE A 105 -8.78 -20.20 -11.74
CA PHE A 105 -9.76 -20.24 -12.82
C PHE A 105 -10.44 -18.88 -12.96
N ARG A 106 -10.48 -18.34 -14.17
CA ARG A 106 -11.02 -17.01 -14.48
C ARG A 106 -12.39 -16.74 -13.87
N GLU A 107 -13.26 -17.75 -13.85
CA GLU A 107 -14.65 -17.64 -13.40
C GLU A 107 -14.79 -17.41 -11.90
N ASN A 108 -13.76 -17.72 -11.10
CA ASN A 108 -13.82 -17.66 -9.64
C ASN A 108 -12.56 -17.15 -8.94
N ALA A 109 -11.51 -16.74 -9.67
CA ALA A 109 -10.24 -16.28 -9.10
C ALA A 109 -10.43 -15.18 -8.03
N THR A 110 -11.34 -14.23 -8.27
CA THR A 110 -11.64 -13.14 -7.32
C THR A 110 -12.16 -13.63 -5.96
N ARG A 111 -12.69 -14.85 -5.84
CA ARG A 111 -13.14 -15.39 -4.54
C ARG A 111 -11.98 -15.61 -3.58
N LEU A 112 -10.76 -15.81 -4.07
CA LEU A 112 -9.59 -15.92 -3.22
C LEU A 112 -9.33 -14.63 -2.43
N ILE A 113 -9.69 -13.46 -3.00
CA ILE A 113 -9.63 -12.18 -2.28
C ILE A 113 -10.55 -12.20 -1.06
N ASP A 114 -11.72 -12.84 -1.13
CA ASP A 114 -12.62 -12.99 0.03
C ASP A 114 -11.94 -13.74 1.17
N GLU A 115 -11.17 -14.79 0.84
CA GLU A 115 -10.44 -15.62 1.80
C GLU A 115 -9.25 -14.87 2.40
N ILE A 116 -8.48 -14.17 1.58
CA ILE A 116 -7.30 -13.39 1.98
C ILE A 116 -7.68 -12.25 2.93
N VAL A 117 -8.77 -11.53 2.67
CA VAL A 117 -9.18 -10.39 3.50
C VAL A 117 -10.03 -10.81 4.70
N ALA A 118 -10.51 -12.06 4.76
CA ALA A 118 -11.35 -12.54 5.87
C ALA A 118 -10.66 -12.44 7.25
N PRO A 119 -9.37 -12.84 7.44
CA PRO A 119 -8.65 -12.62 8.69
C PRO A 119 -8.56 -11.15 9.11
N LEU A 120 -8.32 -10.24 8.17
CA LEU A 120 -8.22 -8.80 8.42
C LEU A 120 -9.58 -8.22 8.83
N ASN A 121 -10.64 -8.59 8.12
CA ASN A 121 -12.02 -8.23 8.44
C ASN A 121 -12.42 -8.73 9.84
N ALA A 122 -12.09 -9.98 10.18
CA ALA A 122 -12.39 -10.56 11.48
C ALA A 122 -11.62 -9.89 12.62
N ALA A 123 -10.34 -9.55 12.39
CA ALA A 123 -9.51 -8.81 13.34
C ALA A 123 -9.87 -7.32 13.43
N ARG A 124 -10.67 -6.81 12.47
CA ARG A 124 -11.03 -5.39 12.32
C ARG A 124 -9.83 -4.46 12.19
N VAL A 125 -8.79 -4.94 11.50
CA VAL A 125 -7.56 -4.17 11.25
C VAL A 125 -7.73 -3.39 9.93
N PRO A 126 -7.53 -2.06 9.92
CA PRO A 126 -7.48 -1.30 8.69
C PRO A 126 -6.24 -1.68 7.88
N PHE A 127 -6.37 -1.75 6.55
CA PHE A 127 -5.28 -2.23 5.72
C PHE A 127 -5.27 -1.66 4.30
N SER A 128 -4.21 -1.93 3.56
CA SER A 128 -4.08 -1.64 2.13
C SER A 128 -3.29 -2.73 1.42
N SER A 129 -3.48 -2.82 0.11
CA SER A 129 -2.86 -3.83 -0.73
C SER A 129 -2.05 -3.18 -1.87
N ALA A 130 -0.79 -3.59 -2.01
CA ALA A 130 -0.06 -3.51 -3.26
C ALA A 130 -0.27 -4.82 -4.04
N HIS A 131 0.16 -4.85 -5.29
CA HIS A 131 -0.04 -5.99 -6.19
C HIS A 131 1.29 -6.37 -6.85
N GLY A 132 1.43 -7.66 -7.11
CA GLY A 132 2.64 -8.28 -7.67
C GLY A 132 2.39 -8.96 -9.02
N ASN A 133 3.44 -9.53 -9.61
CA ASN A 133 3.34 -10.14 -10.94
C ASN A 133 2.42 -11.36 -11.01
N HIS A 134 2.14 -12.05 -9.91
CA HIS A 134 1.19 -13.15 -9.91
C HIS A 134 -0.29 -12.69 -9.83
N ASP A 135 -0.51 -11.41 -9.50
CA ASP A 135 -1.84 -10.79 -9.43
C ASP A 135 -2.30 -10.25 -10.82
N ASN A 136 -1.40 -10.21 -11.81
CA ASN A 136 -1.69 -9.97 -13.23
C ASN A 136 -1.38 -11.22 -14.07
N GLN A 137 -2.39 -12.04 -14.30
CA GLN A 137 -2.26 -13.30 -15.04
C GLN A 137 -3.46 -13.52 -15.97
N VAL A 138 -3.45 -14.60 -16.74
CA VAL A 138 -4.54 -14.91 -17.70
C VAL A 138 -5.93 -14.98 -17.05
N ASN A 139 -6.00 -15.30 -15.75
CA ASN A 139 -7.25 -15.48 -15.03
C ASN A 139 -7.68 -14.29 -14.17
N ILE A 140 -6.82 -13.30 -13.96
CA ILE A 140 -7.04 -12.24 -12.96
C ILE A 140 -6.14 -11.03 -13.23
N THR A 141 -6.58 -9.86 -12.79
CA THR A 141 -5.83 -8.61 -12.94
C THR A 141 -5.85 -7.84 -11.63
N HIS A 142 -4.85 -6.97 -11.42
CA HIS A 142 -4.82 -6.06 -10.25
C HIS A 142 -6.13 -5.29 -10.11
N ALA A 143 -6.69 -4.83 -11.24
CA ALA A 143 -7.94 -4.08 -11.24
C ALA A 143 -9.12 -4.87 -10.67
N GLU A 144 -9.16 -6.18 -10.90
CA GLU A 144 -10.22 -7.06 -10.40
C GLU A 144 -10.04 -7.40 -8.93
N GLU A 145 -8.79 -7.54 -8.48
CA GLU A 145 -8.48 -7.69 -7.05
C GLU A 145 -8.88 -6.44 -6.27
N ILE A 146 -8.48 -5.25 -6.73
CA ILE A 146 -8.88 -3.97 -6.13
C ILE A 146 -10.40 -3.86 -6.10
N ALA A 147 -11.07 -4.13 -7.22
CA ALA A 147 -12.53 -4.07 -7.29
C ALA A 147 -13.20 -5.03 -6.30
N ARG A 148 -12.67 -6.24 -6.15
CA ARG A 148 -13.23 -7.23 -5.24
C ARG A 148 -12.96 -6.86 -3.79
N GLU A 149 -11.73 -6.48 -3.46
CA GLU A 149 -11.34 -6.05 -2.12
C GLU A 149 -12.23 -4.89 -1.64
N GLN A 150 -12.44 -3.87 -2.46
CA GLN A 150 -13.31 -2.74 -2.11
C GLN A 150 -14.77 -3.15 -1.84
N GLN A 151 -15.25 -4.24 -2.43
CA GLN A 151 -16.60 -4.76 -2.19
C GLN A 151 -16.71 -5.52 -0.86
N VAL A 152 -15.68 -6.28 -0.48
CA VAL A 152 -15.77 -7.26 0.63
C VAL A 152 -14.97 -6.86 1.87
N ALA A 153 -14.09 -5.86 1.78
CA ALA A 153 -13.24 -5.39 2.86
C ALA A 153 -13.54 -3.93 3.24
N PRO A 154 -14.52 -3.67 4.13
CA PRO A 154 -14.92 -2.30 4.47
C PRO A 154 -13.82 -1.46 5.13
N LEU A 155 -12.81 -2.10 5.74
CA LEU A 155 -11.67 -1.46 6.38
C LEU A 155 -10.42 -1.35 5.47
N SER A 156 -10.52 -1.77 4.21
CA SER A 156 -9.47 -1.53 3.22
C SER A 156 -9.38 -0.05 2.83
N TYR A 157 -8.18 0.48 2.65
CA TYR A 157 -7.90 1.80 2.06
C TYR A 157 -7.28 1.67 0.66
N THR A 158 -7.31 0.48 0.06
CA THR A 158 -6.83 0.27 -1.31
C THR A 158 -7.69 1.03 -2.31
N ARG A 159 -7.06 1.70 -3.27
CA ARG A 159 -7.73 2.47 -4.31
C ARG A 159 -7.16 2.20 -5.69
N PHE A 160 -8.00 2.43 -6.69
CA PHE A 160 -7.55 2.58 -8.06
C PHE A 160 -6.67 3.83 -8.22
N SER A 161 -5.69 3.72 -9.12
CA SER A 161 -4.95 4.85 -9.68
C SER A 161 -5.89 5.92 -10.23
N ALA A 162 -5.41 7.18 -10.22
CA ALA A 162 -6.05 8.24 -10.99
C ALA A 162 -6.04 7.90 -12.50
N PRO A 163 -7.01 8.37 -13.29
CA PRO A 163 -7.04 8.12 -14.73
C PRO A 163 -5.72 8.51 -15.42
N GLY A 164 -5.15 7.59 -16.20
CA GLY A 164 -3.89 7.80 -16.93
C GLY A 164 -2.62 7.50 -16.12
N VAL A 165 -2.73 7.08 -14.86
CA VAL A 165 -1.60 6.73 -14.01
C VAL A 165 -1.41 5.21 -13.93
N GLY A 166 -0.18 4.75 -14.15
CA GLY A 166 0.23 3.35 -13.93
C GLY A 166 0.30 2.47 -15.19
N GLY A 167 -0.13 2.96 -16.35
CA GLY A 167 -0.10 2.20 -17.60
C GLY A 167 -1.00 0.95 -17.60
N GLU A 168 -0.89 0.10 -18.63
CA GLU A 168 -1.62 -1.17 -18.69
C GLU A 168 -1.15 -2.11 -17.57
N GLY A 169 -2.09 -2.70 -16.83
CA GLY A 169 -1.82 -3.59 -15.70
C GLY A 169 -1.49 -2.88 -14.38
N GLY A 170 -1.22 -1.57 -14.38
CA GLY A 170 -0.78 -0.83 -13.18
C GLY A 170 -1.88 -0.04 -12.46
N ALA A 171 -2.99 -0.70 -12.14
CA ALA A 171 -4.18 -0.04 -11.62
C ALA A 171 -4.11 0.37 -10.13
N GLY A 172 -3.04 -0.01 -9.40
CA GLY A 172 -2.93 0.16 -7.95
C GLY A 172 -1.93 1.22 -7.46
N ASN A 173 -1.91 2.43 -8.04
CA ASN A 173 -1.04 3.52 -7.59
C ASN A 173 -1.82 4.54 -6.75
N TYR A 174 -1.54 4.61 -5.45
CA TYR A 174 -2.27 5.48 -4.52
C TYR A 174 -1.47 5.75 -3.24
N TRP A 175 -2.05 6.55 -2.35
CA TRP A 175 -1.46 6.84 -1.05
C TRP A 175 -2.53 6.93 0.04
N VAL A 176 -2.10 6.77 1.30
CA VAL A 176 -2.92 6.80 2.52
C VAL A 176 -2.33 7.81 3.52
N PRO A 177 -3.11 8.83 3.95
CA PRO A 177 -2.66 9.78 4.94
C PRO A 177 -2.84 9.22 6.37
N ILE A 178 -1.78 9.29 7.17
CA ILE A 178 -1.79 8.90 8.58
C ILE A 178 -1.54 10.13 9.44
N TYR A 179 -2.44 10.39 10.38
CA TYR A 179 -2.43 11.59 11.20
C TYR A 179 -1.82 11.33 12.57
N LYS A 180 -1.21 12.35 13.19
CA LYS A 180 -0.77 12.19 14.59
C LYS A 180 -1.97 12.13 15.53
N ARG A 181 -2.98 12.96 15.30
CA ARG A 181 -4.29 12.92 15.97
C ARG A 181 -5.41 13.09 14.96
N LYS A 182 -6.59 12.58 15.29
CA LYS A 182 -7.79 12.68 14.42
C LYS A 182 -8.14 14.10 14.02
N SER A 183 -7.92 15.07 14.92
CA SER A 183 -8.23 16.49 14.73
C SER A 183 -7.17 17.28 13.96
N ASP A 184 -6.03 16.67 13.60
CA ASP A 184 -4.97 17.39 12.91
C ASP A 184 -5.39 17.69 11.46
N ASN A 185 -4.99 18.86 10.96
CA ASN A 185 -5.37 19.34 9.63
C ASN A 185 -4.46 18.84 8.50
N ALA A 186 -3.32 18.24 8.87
CA ALA A 186 -2.32 17.70 7.97
C ALA A 186 -1.85 16.32 8.48
N PRO A 187 -1.59 15.37 7.59
CA PRO A 187 -1.04 14.07 7.95
C PRO A 187 0.41 14.19 8.43
N TYR A 188 0.78 13.29 9.33
CA TYR A 188 2.14 13.19 9.86
C TYR A 188 3.00 12.18 9.07
N LEU A 189 2.36 11.18 8.47
CA LEU A 189 2.96 10.16 7.61
C LEU A 189 2.07 9.95 6.39
N ILE A 190 2.68 9.80 5.21
CA ILE A 190 2.00 9.31 4.00
C ILE A 190 2.54 7.92 3.68
N ILE A 191 1.64 6.95 3.52
CA ILE A 191 1.99 5.62 3.01
C ILE A 191 1.68 5.60 1.52
N TRP A 192 2.68 5.34 0.69
CA TRP A 192 2.55 5.24 -0.77
C TRP A 192 2.54 3.78 -1.21
N PHE A 193 1.70 3.48 -2.20
CA PHE A 193 1.59 2.18 -2.85
C PHE A 193 1.84 2.39 -4.34
N PHE A 194 2.86 1.73 -4.86
CA PHE A 194 3.26 1.80 -6.26
C PHE A 194 3.11 0.43 -6.92
N ASP A 195 2.50 0.43 -8.10
CA ASP A 195 2.21 -0.79 -8.84
C ASP A 195 3.35 -1.06 -9.84
N SER A 196 4.18 -2.06 -9.52
CA SER A 196 5.28 -2.51 -10.38
C SER A 196 4.83 -3.37 -11.56
N ARG A 197 3.52 -3.68 -11.67
CA ARG A 197 2.95 -4.53 -12.71
C ARG A 197 3.58 -5.92 -12.72
N GLY A 198 4.07 -6.38 -13.86
CA GLY A 198 4.59 -7.72 -14.09
C GLY A 198 3.51 -8.74 -14.46
N GLY A 199 3.93 -9.98 -14.65
CA GLY A 199 3.06 -11.08 -15.05
C GLY A 199 2.69 -11.05 -16.54
N VAL A 200 1.45 -11.40 -16.86
CA VAL A 200 0.92 -11.40 -18.22
C VAL A 200 -0.47 -10.76 -18.29
N THR A 201 -0.77 -10.15 -19.43
CA THR A 201 -2.12 -9.66 -19.76
C THR A 201 -3.12 -10.82 -19.87
N PRO A 202 -4.45 -10.56 -19.81
CA PRO A 202 -5.47 -11.59 -20.06
C PRO A 202 -5.37 -12.27 -21.44
N GLN A 203 -4.67 -11.66 -22.39
CA GLN A 203 -4.37 -12.25 -23.72
C GLN A 203 -3.06 -13.06 -23.74
N ASN A 204 -2.52 -13.39 -22.56
CA ASN A 204 -1.28 -14.13 -22.36
C ASN A 204 -0.05 -13.49 -23.03
N LYS A 205 0.02 -12.16 -23.00
CA LYS A 205 1.20 -11.40 -23.44
C LYS A 205 2.00 -10.93 -22.22
N PRO A 206 3.33 -11.00 -22.22
CA PRO A 206 4.15 -10.45 -21.15
C PRO A 206 3.78 -9.00 -20.83
N ALA A 207 3.53 -8.72 -19.56
CA ALA A 207 3.35 -7.35 -19.09
C ALA A 207 4.73 -6.73 -18.78
N ALA A 208 4.80 -5.41 -18.78
CA ALA A 208 5.97 -4.70 -18.26
C ALA A 208 6.08 -4.93 -16.75
N ASP A 209 7.29 -5.10 -16.24
CA ASP A 209 7.63 -5.45 -14.85
C ASP A 209 8.32 -4.30 -14.11
N TRP A 210 7.84 -3.07 -14.32
CA TRP A 210 8.32 -1.87 -13.63
C TRP A 210 7.17 -0.91 -13.32
N VAL A 211 7.37 0.01 -12.38
CA VAL A 211 6.44 1.12 -12.16
C VAL A 211 6.44 2.04 -13.39
N ASP A 212 5.28 2.25 -13.99
CA ASP A 212 5.14 3.00 -15.24
C ASP A 212 5.57 4.47 -15.12
N ALA A 213 6.14 5.04 -16.20
CA ALA A 213 6.66 6.40 -16.19
C ALA A 213 5.58 7.47 -15.89
N SER A 214 4.31 7.21 -16.19
CA SER A 214 3.20 8.10 -15.83
C SER A 214 3.07 8.33 -14.32
N VAL A 215 3.54 7.39 -13.49
CA VAL A 215 3.56 7.51 -12.02
C VAL A 215 4.55 8.59 -11.58
N ALA A 216 5.61 8.85 -12.34
CA ALA A 216 6.60 9.89 -12.04
C ALA A 216 5.96 11.30 -12.07
N ASP A 217 5.18 11.60 -13.10
CA ASP A 217 4.45 12.86 -13.24
C ASP A 217 3.35 12.98 -12.18
N TRP A 218 2.66 11.86 -11.89
CA TRP A 218 1.66 11.79 -10.84
C TRP A 218 2.24 12.13 -9.46
N ILE A 219 3.39 11.54 -9.09
CA ILE A 219 4.08 11.85 -7.82
C ILE A 219 4.37 13.35 -7.71
N GLU A 220 4.90 13.97 -8.77
CA GLU A 220 5.19 15.41 -8.77
C GLU A 220 3.91 16.24 -8.57
N SER A 221 2.83 15.88 -9.25
CA SER A 221 1.54 16.57 -9.12
C SER A 221 0.92 16.43 -7.73
N GLU A 222 0.92 15.22 -7.17
CA GLU A 222 0.34 14.92 -5.86
C GLU A 222 1.15 15.59 -4.75
N THR A 223 2.48 15.48 -4.79
CA THR A 223 3.33 16.10 -3.77
C THR A 223 3.23 17.61 -3.77
N LYS A 224 3.11 18.25 -4.93
CA LYS A 224 2.83 19.69 -5.04
C LYS A 224 1.48 20.05 -4.43
N LEU A 225 0.43 19.30 -4.74
CA LEU A 225 -0.90 19.54 -4.19
C LEU A 225 -0.92 19.33 -2.66
N MET A 226 -0.26 18.29 -2.17
CA MET A 226 -0.07 18.05 -0.73
C MET A 226 0.65 19.23 -0.07
N ASP A 227 1.67 19.79 -0.70
CA ASP A 227 2.41 20.93 -0.15
C ASP A 227 1.55 22.20 -0.09
N GLU A 228 0.71 22.43 -1.12
CA GLU A 228 -0.24 23.54 -1.16
C GLU A 228 -1.33 23.43 -0.06
N VAL A 229 -1.80 22.21 0.23
CA VAL A 229 -2.93 21.97 1.15
C VAL A 229 -2.48 21.74 2.60
N TRP A 230 -1.40 20.99 2.81
CA TRP A 230 -0.93 20.54 4.13
C TRP A 230 0.36 21.21 4.58
N GLY A 231 0.99 22.02 3.72
CA GLY A 231 2.28 22.64 3.98
C GLY A 231 3.48 21.77 3.58
N PRO A 232 4.71 22.25 3.80
CA PRO A 232 5.92 21.68 3.21
C PRO A 232 6.12 20.19 3.47
N GLY A 233 6.50 19.43 2.44
CA GLY A 233 6.78 18.00 2.53
C GLY A 233 7.82 17.62 3.58
N GLU A 234 8.74 18.51 3.93
CA GLU A 234 9.73 18.29 4.98
C GLU A 234 9.12 18.09 6.38
N GLN A 235 7.85 18.46 6.59
CA GLN A 235 7.14 18.30 7.86
C GLN A 235 6.44 16.96 8.02
N ARG A 236 6.31 16.18 6.93
CA ARG A 236 5.71 14.85 6.94
C ARG A 236 6.75 13.78 6.62
N SER A 237 6.51 12.57 7.09
CA SER A 237 7.31 11.39 6.74
C SER A 237 6.61 10.60 5.64
N ALA A 238 7.35 9.73 4.96
CA ALA A 238 6.77 8.82 3.97
C ALA A 238 7.25 7.38 4.19
N LEU A 239 6.40 6.43 3.84
CA LEU A 239 6.72 5.01 3.71
C LEU A 239 6.20 4.57 2.34
N ALA A 240 6.92 3.72 1.62
CA ALA A 240 6.51 3.30 0.30
C ALA A 240 6.56 1.78 0.15
N PHE A 241 5.53 1.24 -0.51
CA PHE A 241 5.42 -0.18 -0.88
C PHE A 241 5.44 -0.30 -2.40
N VAL A 242 6.25 -1.23 -2.90
CA VAL A 242 6.30 -1.63 -4.30
C VAL A 242 6.70 -3.10 -4.34
N HIS A 243 5.94 -3.94 -5.01
CA HIS A 243 6.12 -5.39 -4.88
C HIS A 243 7.45 -5.87 -5.47
N ILE A 244 7.70 -5.65 -6.78
CA ILE A 244 8.95 -6.04 -7.43
C ILE A 244 10.05 -5.06 -7.04
N PRO A 245 11.23 -5.52 -6.56
CA PRO A 245 12.30 -4.64 -6.15
C PRO A 245 12.80 -3.70 -7.25
N PRO A 246 13.12 -2.43 -6.91
CA PRO A 246 13.82 -1.50 -7.79
C PRO A 246 15.00 -2.13 -8.52
N HIS A 247 15.19 -1.79 -9.80
CA HIS A 247 16.38 -2.20 -10.56
C HIS A 247 17.68 -1.80 -9.84
N VAL A 248 17.68 -0.63 -9.19
CA VAL A 248 18.85 -0.08 -8.48
C VAL A 248 19.26 -0.91 -7.25
N MET A 249 18.45 -1.85 -6.78
CA MET A 249 18.83 -2.75 -5.66
C MET A 249 19.76 -3.88 -6.05
N GLN A 250 19.83 -4.27 -7.33
CA GLN A 250 20.75 -5.32 -7.80
C GLN A 250 22.22 -5.09 -7.40
N PRO A 251 22.82 -3.91 -7.65
CA PRO A 251 24.18 -3.65 -7.17
C PRO A 251 24.26 -3.52 -5.64
N VAL A 252 23.20 -3.06 -4.96
CA VAL A 252 23.18 -2.94 -3.48
C VAL A 252 23.30 -4.31 -2.83
N GLN A 253 22.63 -5.33 -3.36
CA GLN A 253 22.68 -6.69 -2.80
C GLN A 253 24.12 -7.23 -2.67
N LYS A 254 25.02 -6.85 -3.58
CA LYS A 254 26.43 -7.29 -3.57
C LYS A 254 27.22 -6.76 -2.37
N THR A 255 26.67 -5.78 -1.64
CA THR A 255 27.30 -5.14 -0.48
C THR A 255 26.73 -5.62 0.86
N ILE A 256 25.69 -6.46 0.82
CA ILE A 256 24.99 -6.99 1.99
C ILE A 256 25.90 -7.93 2.76
N THR A 257 26.03 -7.71 4.07
CA THR A 257 26.66 -8.67 4.98
C THR A 257 25.75 -8.93 6.18
N PRO A 258 25.75 -10.15 6.76
CA PRO A 258 24.89 -10.47 7.90
C PRO A 258 25.07 -9.55 9.11
N GLU A 259 26.27 -8.99 9.30
CA GLU A 259 26.58 -8.09 10.42
C GLU A 259 25.94 -6.71 10.27
N LYS A 260 25.86 -6.20 9.04
CA LYS A 260 25.35 -4.85 8.72
C LYS A 260 23.88 -4.86 8.32
N ASN A 261 23.43 -5.96 7.76
CA ASN A 261 22.14 -6.13 7.12
C ASN A 261 21.56 -7.49 7.59
N PRO A 262 21.16 -7.59 8.87
CA PRO A 262 20.68 -8.85 9.41
C PRO A 262 19.42 -9.32 8.69
N GLY A 263 19.26 -10.63 8.55
CA GLY A 263 18.17 -11.27 7.81
C GLY A 263 18.69 -12.28 6.79
N LEU A 264 17.78 -13.07 6.22
CA LEU A 264 18.10 -13.89 5.06
C LEU A 264 18.44 -13.03 3.85
N ASN A 265 19.38 -13.52 3.04
CA ASN A 265 19.73 -13.01 1.72
C ASN A 265 19.91 -14.21 0.78
N ALA A 266 18.84 -14.98 0.62
CA ALA A 266 18.89 -16.29 -0.03
C ALA A 266 18.60 -16.22 -1.54
N ASP A 267 17.82 -15.24 -1.99
CA ASP A 267 17.54 -15.02 -3.41
C ASP A 267 18.57 -14.07 -4.02
N VAL A 268 18.84 -14.20 -5.32
CA VAL A 268 19.77 -13.33 -6.05
C VAL A 268 18.97 -12.39 -6.94
N LEU A 269 19.14 -11.07 -6.73
CA LEU A 269 18.52 -10.07 -7.58
C LEU A 269 19.14 -10.10 -8.98
N GLY A 270 18.28 -10.25 -9.98
CA GLY A 270 18.64 -10.39 -11.38
C GLY A 270 17.39 -10.53 -12.25
N THR A 271 17.53 -11.20 -13.39
CA THR A 271 16.42 -11.40 -14.34
C THR A 271 15.21 -12.03 -13.68
N GLY A 272 14.09 -11.31 -13.65
CA GLY A 272 12.85 -11.75 -13.04
C GLY A 272 12.73 -11.52 -11.53
N SER A 273 13.79 -11.06 -10.85
CA SER A 273 13.80 -10.72 -9.41
C SER A 273 13.85 -9.21 -9.13
N ALA A 274 14.07 -8.40 -10.17
CA ALA A 274 14.05 -6.94 -10.04
C ALA A 274 13.43 -6.30 -11.28
N GLN A 275 12.92 -5.08 -11.10
CA GLN A 275 12.20 -4.35 -12.14
C GLN A 275 13.04 -4.16 -13.40
N SER A 276 12.40 -4.19 -14.57
CA SER A 276 13.01 -3.86 -15.88
C SER A 276 14.22 -4.74 -16.27
N THR A 277 14.42 -5.90 -15.65
CA THR A 277 15.61 -6.73 -15.90
C THR A 277 15.56 -7.50 -17.22
N SER A 278 14.37 -7.65 -17.80
CA SER A 278 14.17 -8.20 -19.14
C SER A 278 14.34 -7.16 -20.27
N SER A 279 14.35 -5.86 -19.93
CA SER A 279 14.53 -4.79 -20.91
C SER A 279 16.00 -4.56 -21.23
N THR A 280 16.33 -4.53 -22.52
CA THR A 280 17.70 -4.26 -22.99
C THR A 280 17.97 -2.78 -23.25
N SER A 281 17.01 -1.89 -22.99
CA SER A 281 17.10 -0.46 -23.27
C SER A 281 17.53 0.32 -22.03
N PRO A 282 18.79 0.77 -21.92
CA PRO A 282 19.22 1.64 -20.83
C PRO A 282 18.70 3.08 -21.01
N PRO A 283 18.49 3.85 -19.92
CA PRO A 283 18.54 3.40 -18.53
C PRO A 283 17.38 2.43 -18.20
N ALA A 284 17.43 1.76 -17.05
CA ALA A 284 16.35 0.87 -16.62
C ALA A 284 14.99 1.60 -16.65
N GLN A 285 13.93 0.91 -17.04
CA GLN A 285 12.65 1.54 -17.36
C GLN A 285 11.92 2.10 -16.12
N ASP A 286 12.29 1.66 -14.91
CA ASP A 286 11.85 2.20 -13.64
C ASP A 286 12.56 3.50 -13.22
N THR A 287 13.58 3.95 -13.98
CA THR A 287 14.37 5.16 -13.66
C THR A 287 13.51 6.42 -13.49
N PRO A 288 12.54 6.74 -14.37
CA PRO A 288 11.71 7.95 -14.20
C PRO A 288 10.95 7.96 -12.88
N PHE A 289 10.39 6.81 -12.49
CA PHE A 289 9.72 6.64 -11.21
C PHE A 289 10.68 6.88 -10.04
N TRP A 290 11.85 6.22 -10.05
CA TRP A 290 12.83 6.36 -8.97
C TRP A 290 13.41 7.76 -8.83
N ASP A 291 13.60 8.47 -9.94
CA ASP A 291 14.06 9.85 -9.92
C ASP A 291 13.00 10.78 -9.35
N SER A 292 11.73 10.63 -9.77
CA SER A 292 10.63 11.43 -9.24
C SER A 292 10.37 11.16 -7.76
N ALA A 293 10.34 9.89 -7.33
CA ALA A 293 10.12 9.53 -5.94
C ALA A 293 11.19 10.12 -5.02
N ASN A 294 12.47 10.01 -5.37
CA ASN A 294 13.57 10.58 -4.58
C ASN A 294 13.56 12.12 -4.58
N LYS A 295 13.23 12.75 -5.71
CA LYS A 295 13.17 14.20 -5.84
C LYS A 295 12.01 14.82 -5.06
N ASN A 296 10.82 14.24 -5.20
CA ASN A 296 9.57 14.89 -4.82
C ASN A 296 9.00 14.40 -3.49
N ILE A 297 9.14 13.11 -3.15
CA ILE A 297 8.64 12.58 -1.88
C ILE A 297 9.70 12.81 -0.79
N LYS A 298 9.46 13.79 0.07
CA LYS A 298 10.39 14.13 1.15
C LYS A 298 10.29 13.12 2.30
N ASN A 299 11.42 12.91 2.97
CA ASN A 299 11.52 12.12 4.20
C ASN A 299 10.95 10.70 4.08
N ILE A 300 11.24 10.01 2.96
CA ILE A 300 10.95 8.59 2.84
C ILE A 300 11.81 7.84 3.86
N VAL A 301 11.14 7.13 4.76
CA VAL A 301 11.76 6.29 5.78
C VAL A 301 12.32 5.04 5.14
N ALA A 302 11.52 4.36 4.32
CA ALA A 302 11.95 3.21 3.54
C ALA A 302 11.04 2.97 2.32
N PHE A 303 11.59 2.31 1.32
CA PHE A 303 10.85 1.51 0.34
C PHE A 303 10.83 0.05 0.77
N ILE A 304 9.72 -0.62 0.60
CA ILE A 304 9.51 -2.01 1.05
C ILE A 304 8.96 -2.86 -0.09
N SER A 305 9.57 -4.02 -0.32
CA SER A 305 9.23 -4.96 -1.39
C SER A 305 9.10 -6.40 -0.91
N GLY A 306 8.21 -7.16 -1.56
CA GLY A 306 8.09 -8.60 -1.45
C GLY A 306 8.90 -9.29 -2.55
N HIS A 307 8.24 -10.18 -3.31
CA HIS A 307 8.67 -10.82 -4.55
C HIS A 307 9.79 -11.86 -4.36
N ASP A 308 10.88 -11.47 -3.71
CA ASP A 308 11.99 -12.39 -3.41
C ASP A 308 11.80 -13.00 -2.00
N HIS A 309 11.18 -14.17 -1.96
CA HIS A 309 10.68 -14.81 -0.73
C HIS A 309 11.76 -15.14 0.32
N GLY A 310 13.00 -15.26 -0.12
CA GLY A 310 14.19 -15.61 0.65
C GLY A 310 15.03 -14.42 1.10
N ASN A 311 14.61 -13.18 0.83
CA ASN A 311 15.29 -11.97 1.30
C ASN A 311 14.53 -11.32 2.46
N GLU A 312 15.27 -10.83 3.46
CA GLU A 312 14.71 -10.25 4.69
C GLU A 312 15.51 -9.02 5.17
N TRP A 313 16.54 -8.61 4.43
CA TRP A 313 17.43 -7.54 4.86
C TRP A 313 16.87 -6.15 4.55
N CYS A 314 17.38 -5.16 5.27
CA CYS A 314 17.27 -3.75 4.91
C CYS A 314 18.65 -3.19 4.60
N ALA A 315 18.76 -2.29 3.63
CA ALA A 315 20.00 -1.61 3.27
C ALA A 315 19.76 -0.19 2.78
N ARG A 316 20.79 0.64 2.86
CA ARG A 316 20.78 2.01 2.34
C ARG A 316 21.35 2.03 0.93
N GLU A 317 20.61 2.59 -0.01
CA GLU A 317 21.08 2.80 -1.36
C GLU A 317 22.07 3.99 -1.37
N PRO A 318 23.33 3.79 -1.81
CA PRO A 318 24.39 4.78 -1.61
C PRO A 318 24.26 6.05 -2.47
N THR A 319 23.49 6.02 -3.56
CA THR A 319 23.43 7.13 -4.53
C THR A 319 22.39 8.17 -4.16
N LYS A 320 21.19 7.72 -3.80
CA LYS A 320 19.99 8.51 -3.49
C LYS A 320 19.68 8.53 -1.99
N ASP A 321 20.46 7.81 -1.19
CA ASP A 321 20.47 7.82 0.28
C ASP A 321 19.11 7.48 0.92
N PHE A 322 18.40 6.51 0.34
CA PHE A 322 17.17 5.96 0.91
C PHE A 322 17.39 4.56 1.49
N VAL A 323 16.55 4.19 2.45
CA VAL A 323 16.51 2.81 2.96
C VAL A 323 15.56 1.98 2.11
N PHE A 324 15.97 0.75 1.83
CA PHE A 324 15.18 -0.28 1.19
C PHE A 324 15.11 -1.50 2.11
N CYS A 325 13.97 -2.18 2.16
CA CYS A 325 13.76 -3.39 2.94
C CYS A 325 13.00 -4.45 2.14
N PHE A 326 13.37 -5.71 2.31
CA PHE A 326 12.53 -6.83 1.90
C PHE A 326 11.52 -7.20 2.99
N ASP A 327 10.30 -7.54 2.62
CA ASP A 327 9.30 -8.13 3.50
C ASP A 327 9.65 -9.55 3.93
N LYS A 328 8.72 -10.20 4.63
CA LYS A 328 8.77 -11.65 4.83
C LYS A 328 7.70 -12.32 4.00
N HIS A 329 8.08 -13.37 3.27
CA HIS A 329 7.15 -14.31 2.68
C HIS A 329 6.20 -14.89 3.75
N SER A 330 4.92 -14.55 3.63
CA SER A 330 3.86 -14.89 4.59
C SER A 330 3.08 -16.13 4.18
N GLY A 331 2.94 -16.36 2.87
CA GLY A 331 2.20 -17.48 2.31
C GLY A 331 2.91 -18.81 2.50
N TYR A 332 2.14 -19.89 2.55
CA TYR A 332 2.68 -21.25 2.42
C TYR A 332 2.67 -21.73 0.95
N GLY A 333 1.99 -21.01 0.07
CA GLY A 333 2.15 -21.14 -1.38
C GLY A 333 3.33 -20.30 -1.87
N GLY A 334 3.65 -20.39 -3.15
CA GLY A 334 4.84 -19.78 -3.72
C GLY A 334 6.11 -20.60 -3.45
N TYR A 335 7.22 -20.17 -4.04
CA TYR A 335 8.48 -20.89 -3.87
C TYR A 335 9.09 -20.63 -2.47
N GLY A 336 9.91 -21.55 -1.99
CA GLY A 336 10.64 -21.33 -0.75
C GLY A 336 11.48 -22.52 -0.31
N ASP A 337 12.21 -22.32 0.79
CA ASP A 337 12.95 -23.37 1.48
C ASP A 337 12.41 -23.55 2.90
N SER A 338 12.37 -24.79 3.38
CA SER A 338 11.89 -25.14 4.72
C SER A 338 12.61 -24.39 5.86
N SER A 339 13.87 -23.99 5.66
CA SER A 339 14.66 -23.22 6.61
C SER A 339 14.34 -21.73 6.62
N TRP A 340 13.67 -21.22 5.57
CA TRP A 340 13.34 -19.81 5.47
C TRP A 340 12.22 -19.42 6.39
N GLY A 341 11.29 -20.33 6.70
CA GLY A 341 10.10 -20.08 7.52
C GLY A 341 9.15 -19.03 6.94
N TYR A 342 8.01 -18.84 7.60
CA TYR A 342 6.93 -17.93 7.18
C TYR A 342 6.70 -16.88 8.25
N GLY A 343 6.29 -15.67 7.85
CA GLY A 343 6.10 -14.58 8.80
C GLY A 343 5.76 -13.26 8.15
N VAL A 344 6.02 -12.18 8.88
CA VAL A 344 5.73 -10.80 8.48
C VAL A 344 6.91 -9.89 8.76
N ARG A 345 6.95 -8.74 8.10
CA ARG A 345 7.73 -7.59 8.56
C ARG A 345 6.85 -6.67 9.39
N ASN A 346 7.33 -6.29 10.57
CA ASN A 346 6.77 -5.21 11.35
C ASN A 346 7.57 -3.93 11.12
N ILE A 347 6.87 -2.79 11.08
CA ILE A 347 7.45 -1.45 11.13
C ILE A 347 6.74 -0.67 12.22
N VAL A 348 7.50 -0.12 13.17
CA VAL A 348 6.94 0.69 14.26
C VAL A 348 7.51 2.09 14.19
N PHE A 349 6.62 3.06 14.04
CA PHE A 349 6.93 4.47 14.11
C PHE A 349 6.75 4.96 15.54
N HIS A 350 7.72 5.74 16.02
CA HIS A 350 7.72 6.37 17.33
C HIS A 350 7.79 7.89 17.13
N ALA A 351 6.64 8.56 17.22
CA ALA A 351 6.56 10.01 17.10
C ALA A 351 7.22 10.70 18.31
N PRO A 352 7.96 11.81 18.12
CA PRO A 352 8.57 12.53 19.23
C PRO A 352 7.54 13.04 20.24
N GLY A 353 7.83 12.86 21.53
CA GLY A 353 6.96 13.26 22.64
C GLY A 353 6.71 14.77 22.73
N ASN A 354 7.62 15.60 22.19
CA ASN A 354 7.46 17.06 22.10
C ASN A 354 6.56 17.52 20.94
N GLY A 355 5.98 16.59 20.19
CA GLY A 355 5.08 16.92 19.09
C GLY A 355 5.76 17.24 17.75
N LYS A 356 7.09 17.40 17.69
CA LYS A 356 7.80 17.98 16.55
C LYS A 356 8.97 17.11 16.07
N GLY A 357 9.15 17.02 14.76
CA GLY A 357 10.26 16.29 14.13
C GLY A 357 9.84 14.96 13.50
N LYS A 358 10.80 14.24 12.94
CA LYS A 358 10.60 12.94 12.28
C LYS A 358 10.41 11.83 13.32
N PRO A 359 9.59 10.81 13.04
CA PRO A 359 9.49 9.63 13.90
C PRO A 359 10.80 8.85 13.87
N LYS A 360 11.15 8.21 15.00
CA LYS A 360 12.11 7.10 14.97
C LYS A 360 11.39 5.86 14.47
N VAL A 361 12.04 5.07 13.64
CA VAL A 361 11.40 3.90 13.05
C VAL A 361 12.28 2.69 13.23
N GLU A 362 11.70 1.62 13.76
CA GLU A 362 12.33 0.32 13.85
C GLU A 362 11.54 -0.70 13.04
N SER A 363 12.21 -1.75 12.57
CA SER A 363 11.60 -2.82 11.82
C SER A 363 12.25 -4.15 12.14
N TRP A 364 11.47 -5.23 12.07
CA TRP A 364 11.95 -6.59 12.22
C TRP A 364 11.05 -7.57 11.51
N ILE A 365 11.57 -8.78 11.30
CA ILE A 365 10.81 -9.93 10.83
C ILE A 365 10.31 -10.70 12.03
N ARG A 366 9.02 -11.06 12.03
CA ARG A 366 8.40 -11.94 13.01
C ARG A 366 7.87 -13.17 12.28
N LEU A 367 8.30 -14.37 12.67
CA LEU A 367 7.91 -15.63 12.03
C LEU A 367 6.50 -16.10 12.37
N GLU A 368 6.11 -17.35 12.13
CA GLU A 368 4.80 -17.87 12.56
C GLU A 368 4.79 -18.24 14.05
N GLU A 369 5.91 -18.70 14.61
CA GLU A 369 5.96 -19.28 15.97
C GLU A 369 6.45 -18.37 17.11
N GLY A 370 7.02 -17.21 16.82
CA GLY A 370 7.27 -16.14 17.79
C GLY A 370 8.61 -15.47 17.57
N GLN A 371 9.49 -16.15 16.84
CA GLN A 371 10.86 -15.76 16.66
C GLN A 371 10.94 -14.47 15.85
N THR A 372 11.83 -13.59 16.30
CA THR A 372 12.15 -12.34 15.63
C THR A 372 13.55 -12.42 15.02
N ARG A 373 13.74 -11.80 13.86
CA ARG A 373 15.05 -11.61 13.22
C ARG A 373 15.09 -10.33 12.40
N ALA A 374 16.24 -10.03 11.80
CA ALA A 374 16.43 -8.85 10.95
C ALA A 374 15.97 -7.54 11.62
N HIS A 375 16.18 -7.41 12.94
CA HIS A 375 15.82 -6.19 13.67
C HIS A 375 16.80 -5.08 13.32
N VAL A 376 16.26 -3.92 12.93
CA VAL A 376 17.01 -2.75 12.49
C VAL A 376 16.28 -1.46 12.89
N TRP A 377 17.06 -0.40 13.11
CA TRP A 377 16.54 0.97 13.11
C TRP A 377 16.68 1.56 11.70
N LEU A 378 15.60 2.12 11.16
CA LEU A 378 15.56 2.71 9.83
C LEU A 378 16.00 4.19 9.90
N ASP A 379 17.26 4.39 10.28
CA ASP A 379 17.87 5.71 10.41
C ASP A 379 19.24 5.78 9.73
N HIS A 380 19.97 6.87 9.97
CA HIS A 380 21.29 7.13 9.39
C HIS A 380 22.38 6.14 9.83
N THR A 381 22.13 5.30 10.83
CA THR A 381 23.08 4.29 11.31
C THR A 381 22.95 2.95 10.57
N LEU A 382 21.88 2.73 9.81
CA LEU A 382 21.67 1.48 9.08
C LEU A 382 22.81 1.18 8.10
N GLY A 383 23.48 0.03 8.28
CA GLY A 383 24.59 -0.42 7.43
C GLY A 383 25.98 0.09 7.84
N HIS A 384 26.07 0.88 8.91
CA HIS A 384 27.32 1.37 9.51
C HIS A 384 27.57 0.69 10.86
#